data_AF-A0AA39U030-F1
#
_entry.id   AF-A0AA39U030-F1
#
_cell.length_a   1.000
_cell.length_b   1.000
_cell.length_c   1.000
_cell.angle_alpha   90.00
_cell.angle_beta   90.00
_cell.angle_gamma   90.00
#
_symmetry.space_group_name_H-M   'P 1'
#
loop_
_entity.id
_entity.type
_entity.pdbx_description
1 polymer ?
#
loop_
_entity_poly.entity_id
_entity_poly.type
_entity_poly.pdbx_seq_one_letter_code
_entity_poly.pdbx_strand_id
1 'polypeptide(L)'
;KRQNNCGNSDFKNIGNSNSPTVADCERISYNIRNGGSWNCLGFNVKILSYGTCAFNCVPLSPQGSTIVGASDVRDLIADSIKKFRRSDGRIGAEGNMECGGGKKIWWQI
;
A
#
# COMPACT_ATOMS: atom_id res chain seq x y z
N LYS A 1 -4.72 -19.11 -5.36
CA LYS A 1 -5.15 -17.89 -6.07
C LYS A 1 -4.29 -16.73 -5.59
N ARG A 2 -3.47 -16.10 -6.44
CA ARG A 2 -2.82 -14.83 -6.05
C ARG A 2 -3.94 -13.81 -5.82
N GLN A 3 -3.95 -13.17 -4.65
CA GLN A 3 -4.91 -12.11 -4.32
C GLN A 3 -4.37 -10.81 -4.91
N ASN A 4 -4.19 -10.80 -6.23
CA ASN A 4 -3.79 -9.64 -7.00
C ASN A 4 -5.04 -9.20 -7.76
N ASN A 5 -5.66 -8.13 -7.26
CA ASN A 5 -6.90 -7.57 -7.79
C ASN A 5 -6.65 -6.22 -8.48
N CYS A 6 -5.40 -5.76 -8.50
CA CYS A 6 -4.97 -4.46 -8.97
C CYS A 6 -3.86 -4.57 -10.03
N GLY A 7 -3.85 -3.61 -10.96
CA GLY A 7 -2.83 -3.48 -11.99
C GLY A 7 -1.60 -2.72 -11.52
N ASN A 8 -0.84 -2.23 -12.50
CA ASN A 8 0.37 -1.44 -12.23
C ASN A 8 0.05 -0.17 -11.44
N SER A 9 0.99 0.22 -10.59
CA SER A 9 0.95 1.46 -9.84
C SER A 9 1.98 2.47 -10.35
N ASP A 10 1.63 3.74 -10.27
CA ASP A 10 2.65 4.79 -10.21
C ASP A 10 3.29 4.83 -8.80
N PHE A 11 4.46 5.46 -8.67
CA PHE A 11 5.21 5.49 -7.42
C PHE A 11 5.84 6.88 -7.26
N LYS A 12 5.53 7.54 -6.15
CA LYS A 12 6.08 8.84 -5.78
C LYS A 12 6.70 8.77 -4.40
N ASN A 13 7.93 9.27 -4.28
CA ASN A 13 8.63 9.35 -3.00
C ASN A 13 8.08 10.52 -2.18
N ILE A 14 7.63 10.21 -0.96
CA ILE A 14 7.19 11.20 0.05
C ILE A 14 7.92 11.01 1.39
N GLY A 15 8.98 10.20 1.39
CA GLY A 15 9.75 9.81 2.56
C GLY A 15 10.43 10.99 3.25
N ASN A 16 10.18 11.13 4.54
CA ASN A 16 10.72 12.15 5.42
C ASN A 16 11.12 11.54 6.78
N SER A 17 11.64 12.35 7.71
CA SER A 17 12.11 11.88 9.02
C SER A 17 11.02 11.28 9.91
N ASN A 18 9.73 11.52 9.62
CA ASN A 18 8.59 10.94 10.33
C ASN A 18 8.00 9.72 9.60
N SER A 19 8.52 9.37 8.43
CA SER A 19 8.06 8.20 7.67
C SER A 19 8.35 6.88 8.38
N PRO A 20 7.57 5.81 8.12
CA PRO A 20 7.78 4.54 8.79
C PRO A 20 9.15 3.92 8.52
N THR A 21 9.53 3.01 9.40
CA THR A 21 10.74 2.22 9.22
C THR A 21 10.53 1.12 8.17
N VAL A 22 11.55 0.82 7.38
CA VAL A 22 11.53 -0.29 6.44
C VAL A 22 11.27 -1.61 7.16
N ALA A 23 11.86 -1.81 8.34
CA ALA A 23 11.68 -3.02 9.13
C ALA A 23 10.21 -3.27 9.52
N ASP A 24 9.47 -2.23 9.91
CA ASP A 24 8.05 -2.35 10.22
C ASP A 24 7.23 -2.68 8.98
N CYS A 25 7.55 -2.08 7.83
CA CYS A 25 6.88 -2.37 6.56
C CYS A 25 7.23 -3.77 6.02
N GLU A 26 8.44 -4.27 6.22
CA GLU A 26 8.76 -5.67 5.91
C GLU A 26 7.97 -6.63 6.81
N ARG A 27 7.82 -6.27 8.09
CA ARG A 27 7.05 -7.08 9.05
C ARG A 27 5.57 -7.11 8.71
N ILE A 28 4.99 -5.99 8.30
CA ILE A 28 3.59 -5.93 7.85
C ILE A 28 3.37 -6.83 6.62
N SER A 29 4.28 -6.77 5.65
CA SER A 29 4.27 -7.59 4.43
C SER A 29 4.39 -9.08 4.76
N TYR A 30 5.23 -9.43 5.74
CA TYR A 30 5.37 -10.79 6.25
C TYR A 30 4.11 -11.27 6.95
N ASN A 31 3.44 -10.44 7.76
CA ASN A 31 2.25 -10.84 8.50
C ASN A 31 1.08 -11.22 7.58
N ILE A 32 0.94 -10.54 6.44
CA ILE A 32 -0.11 -10.79 5.45
C ILE A 32 0.28 -11.82 4.38
N ARG A 33 1.42 -12.51 4.53
CA ARG A 33 1.94 -13.45 3.53
C ARG A 33 0.99 -14.62 3.22
N ASN A 34 0.17 -15.02 4.19
CA ASN A 34 -0.79 -16.12 4.06
C ASN A 34 -2.15 -15.67 3.50
N GLY A 35 -2.30 -14.38 3.18
CA GLY A 35 -3.52 -13.81 2.60
C GLY A 35 -4.08 -12.66 3.41
N GLY A 36 -5.08 -12.01 2.83
CA GLY A 36 -5.73 -10.83 3.38
C GLY A 36 -6.40 -10.05 2.25
N SER A 37 -7.55 -9.44 2.53
CA SER A 37 -8.21 -8.58 1.55
C SER A 37 -8.89 -7.46 2.30
N TRP A 38 -8.67 -6.25 1.84
CA TRP A 38 -9.17 -5.06 2.49
C TRP A 38 -10.02 -4.27 1.51
N ASN A 39 -11.12 -3.74 2.02
CA ASN A 39 -12.01 -2.92 1.24
C ASN A 39 -11.60 -1.45 1.39
N CYS A 40 -11.14 -0.83 0.31
CA CYS A 40 -10.88 0.61 0.27
C CYS A 40 -12.22 1.30 0.05
N LEU A 41 -12.73 1.95 1.11
CA LEU A 41 -14.07 2.51 1.17
C LEU A 41 -14.02 4.01 1.46
N GLY A 42 -14.60 4.83 0.58
CA GLY A 42 -14.82 6.26 0.84
C GLY A 42 -13.56 6.99 1.31
N PHE A 43 -13.60 7.60 2.50
CA PHE A 43 -12.48 8.30 3.13
C PHE A 43 -11.62 7.43 4.05
N ASN A 44 -11.82 6.10 4.09
CA ASN A 44 -10.99 5.25 4.94
C ASN A 44 -9.54 5.33 4.48
N VAL A 45 -8.71 5.96 5.31
CA VAL A 45 -7.32 6.16 4.98
C VAL A 45 -6.57 4.86 5.23
N LYS A 46 -6.73 4.18 6.37
CA LYS A 46 -5.84 3.09 6.82
C LYS A 46 -6.47 1.70 6.80
N ILE A 47 -5.88 0.76 6.06
CA ILE A 47 -6.35 -0.64 5.97
C ILE A 47 -5.46 -1.65 6.71
N LEU A 48 -4.20 -1.31 6.96
CA LEU A 48 -3.22 -2.18 7.60
C LEU A 48 -2.26 -1.33 8.43
N SER A 49 -1.84 -1.80 9.60
CA SER A 49 -0.75 -1.17 10.35
C SER A 49 0.04 -2.16 11.19
N TYR A 50 1.34 -1.92 11.32
CA TYR A 50 2.24 -2.60 12.25
C TYR A 50 3.41 -1.68 12.62
N GLY A 51 3.67 -1.50 13.92
CA GLY A 51 4.71 -0.59 14.38
C GLY A 51 4.47 0.83 13.86
N THR A 52 5.46 1.39 13.19
CA THR A 52 5.35 2.70 12.52
C THR A 52 4.70 2.61 11.12
N CYS A 53 4.67 1.44 10.49
CA CYS A 53 4.18 1.28 9.13
C CYS A 53 2.66 1.17 9.09
N ALA A 54 2.04 1.96 8.21
CA ALA A 54 0.61 1.88 7.92
C ALA A 54 0.41 1.89 6.40
N PHE A 55 -0.43 1.00 5.89
CA PHE A 55 -0.85 1.04 4.50
C PHE A 55 -2.21 1.70 4.40
N ASN A 56 -2.25 2.75 3.60
CA ASN A 56 -3.43 3.55 3.37
C ASN A 56 -3.96 3.36 1.94
N CYS A 57 -5.28 3.41 1.76
CA CYS A 57 -5.93 3.21 0.47
C CYS A 57 -7.26 3.94 0.36
N VAL A 58 -7.36 4.87 -0.58
CA VAL A 58 -8.53 5.72 -0.81
C VAL A 58 -9.01 5.56 -2.26
N PRO A 59 -10.27 5.20 -2.50
CA PRO A 59 -10.85 5.22 -3.84
C PRO A 59 -10.93 6.66 -4.38
N LEU A 60 -10.45 6.86 -5.61
CA LEU A 60 -10.52 8.17 -6.28
C LEU A 60 -11.87 8.43 -6.93
N SER A 61 -12.74 7.42 -7.02
CA SER A 61 -14.11 7.56 -7.52
C SER A 61 -15.08 7.79 -6.35
N PRO A 62 -15.96 8.81 -6.40
CA PRO A 62 -16.82 9.21 -5.27
C PRO A 62 -17.80 8.13 -4.77
N GLN A 63 -18.08 7.12 -5.59
CA GLN A 63 -18.99 5.99 -5.28
C GLN A 63 -18.23 4.64 -5.26
N GLY A 64 -16.90 4.69 -5.24
CA GLY A 64 -16.06 3.52 -5.38
C GLY A 64 -15.84 2.78 -4.06
N SER A 65 -16.11 1.49 -4.06
CA SER A 65 -15.41 0.52 -3.21
C SER A 65 -14.54 -0.35 -4.10
N THR A 66 -13.35 -0.68 -3.63
CA THR A 66 -12.52 -1.68 -4.29
C THR A 66 -11.81 -2.55 -3.27
N ILE A 67 -11.49 -3.77 -3.68
CA ILE A 67 -10.76 -4.71 -2.82
C ILE A 67 -9.31 -4.74 -3.26
N VAL A 68 -8.42 -4.47 -2.31
CA VAL A 68 -6.98 -4.67 -2.48
C VAL A 68 -6.61 -5.94 -1.74
N GLY A 69 -5.89 -6.84 -2.41
CA GLY A 69 -5.47 -8.11 -1.83
C GLY A 69 -4.09 -8.04 -1.19
N ALA A 70 -3.74 -9.08 -0.43
CA ALA A 70 -2.44 -9.17 0.22
C ALA A 70 -1.28 -9.22 -0.77
N SER A 71 -1.46 -9.77 -1.97
CA SER A 71 -0.40 -9.73 -2.98
C SER A 71 -0.17 -8.30 -3.46
N ASP A 72 -1.24 -7.55 -3.76
CA ASP A 72 -1.15 -6.14 -4.19
C ASP A 72 -0.39 -5.29 -3.15
N VAL A 73 -0.78 -5.37 -1.87
CA VAL A 73 -0.13 -4.60 -0.78
C VAL A 73 1.34 -4.99 -0.62
N ARG A 74 1.67 -6.27 -0.69
CA ARG A 74 3.06 -6.76 -0.52
C ARG A 74 3.95 -6.31 -1.67
N ASP A 75 3.43 -6.36 -2.90
CA ASP A 75 4.16 -5.94 -4.10
C ASP A 75 4.44 -4.43 -4.03
N LEU A 76 3.45 -3.60 -3.66
CA LEU A 76 3.64 -2.16 -3.47
C LEU A 76 4.68 -1.84 -2.39
N ILE A 77 4.63 -2.52 -1.25
CA ILE A 77 5.62 -2.32 -0.17
C ILE A 77 7.01 -2.70 -0.66
N ALA A 78 7.17 -3.86 -1.29
CA ALA A 78 8.47 -4.33 -1.78
C ALA A 78 9.06 -3.37 -2.84
N ASP A 79 8.24 -2.92 -3.80
CA ASP A 79 8.67 -1.99 -4.84
C ASP A 79 8.99 -0.61 -4.27
N SER A 80 8.23 -0.14 -3.29
CA SER A 80 8.50 1.12 -2.60
C SER A 80 9.82 1.07 -1.83
N ILE A 81 10.11 -0.04 -1.14
CA ILE A 81 11.40 -0.23 -0.44
C ILE A 81 12.53 -0.24 -1.46
N LYS A 82 12.39 -0.99 -2.54
CA LYS A 82 13.41 -1.06 -3.60
C LYS A 82 13.70 0.29 -4.24
N LYS A 83 12.66 1.13 -4.42
CA LYS A 83 12.77 2.44 -5.08
C LYS A 83 13.21 3.56 -4.14
N PHE A 84 12.71 3.58 -2.91
CA PHE A 84 12.72 4.77 -2.06
C PHE A 84 13.23 4.54 -0.63
N ARG A 85 13.78 3.36 -0.32
CA ARG A 85 14.46 3.16 0.98
C ARG A 85 15.55 4.23 1.17
N ARG A 86 15.43 4.96 2.27
CA ARG A 86 16.39 5.97 2.68
C ARG A 86 17.54 5.35 3.47
N SER A 87 18.66 6.06 3.55
CA SER A 87 19.85 5.62 4.30
C SER A 87 19.61 5.52 5.82
N ASP A 88 18.65 6.28 6.36
CA ASP A 88 18.20 6.24 7.75
C ASP A 88 17.26 5.06 8.08
N GLY A 89 17.01 4.18 7.10
CA GLY A 89 16.14 3.02 7.28
C GLY A 89 14.65 3.34 7.24
N ARG A 90 14.26 4.55 6.81
CA ARG A 90 12.85 4.94 6.62
C ARG A 90 12.41 4.85 5.17
N ILE A 91 11.10 4.86 4.98
CA ILE A 91 10.44 4.78 3.68
C ILE A 91 9.13 5.54 3.73
N GLY A 92 8.84 6.34 2.71
CA GLY A 92 7.49 6.85 2.47
C GLY A 92 7.22 6.86 0.97
N ALA A 93 6.10 6.30 0.57
CA ALA A 93 5.73 6.20 -0.83
C ALA A 93 4.22 6.35 -0.98
N GLU A 94 3.80 7.02 -2.04
CA GLU A 94 2.41 7.06 -2.45
C GLU A 94 2.29 6.75 -3.93
N GLY A 95 1.09 6.41 -4.34
CA GLY A 95 0.81 6.22 -5.75
C GLY A 95 -0.66 5.97 -6.03
N ASN A 96 -0.96 5.77 -7.29
CA ASN A 96 -2.26 5.42 -7.80
C ASN A 96 -2.16 4.09 -8.54
N MET A 97 -3.12 3.21 -8.27
CA MET A 97 -3.27 1.96 -9.01
C MET A 97 -4.72 1.75 -9.41
N GLU A 98 -4.92 0.97 -10.46
CA GLU A 98 -6.24 0.58 -10.92
C GLU A 98 -6.58 -0.81 -10.40
N CYS A 99 -7.79 -0.99 -9.86
CA CYS A 99 -8.27 -2.25 -9.29
C CYS A 99 -9.66 -2.59 -9.82
N GLY A 100 -10.00 -3.88 -9.86
CA GLY A 100 -11.38 -4.32 -10.10
C GLY A 100 -12.03 -3.79 -11.39
N GLY A 101 -11.24 -3.71 -12.49
CA GLY A 101 -11.73 -3.36 -13.82
C GLY A 101 -12.01 -1.87 -14.05
N GLY A 102 -11.05 -0.99 -13.77
CA GLY A 102 -11.17 0.45 -14.04
C GLY A 102 -11.15 1.37 -12.82
N LYS A 103 -11.29 0.84 -11.59
CA LYS A 103 -11.41 1.67 -10.40
C LYS A 103 -10.04 2.14 -9.94
N LYS A 104 -9.78 3.44 -10.02
CA LYS A 104 -8.54 4.02 -9.51
C LYS A 104 -8.61 4.24 -8.00
N ILE A 105 -7.52 3.89 -7.34
CA ILE A 105 -7.29 4.18 -5.93
C ILE A 105 -5.97 4.91 -5.79
N TRP A 106 -5.90 5.74 -4.76
CA TRP A 106 -4.66 6.28 -4.23
C TRP A 106 -4.25 5.47 -3.01
N TRP A 107 -2.97 5.15 -2.89
CA TRP A 107 -2.41 4.46 -1.74
C TRP A 107 -1.19 5.19 -1.20
N GLN A 108 -0.87 4.92 0.06
CA GLN A 108 0.26 5.53 0.74
C GLN A 108 0.82 4.60 1.82
N ILE A 109 2.14 4.59 1.95
CA ILE A 109 2.90 4.05 3.07
C ILE A 109 3.88 5.08 3.63
#